data_AF-A0A1I6FDI8-F1
#
_entry.id   AF-A0A1I6FDI8-F1
#
_cell.length_a   1.000
_cell.length_b   1.000
_cell.length_c   1.000
_cell.angle_alpha   90.00
_cell.angle_beta   90.00
_cell.angle_gamma   90.00
#
_symmetry.space_group_name_H-M   'P 1'
#
loop_
_entity.id
_entity.type
_entity.pdbx_description
1 polymer ?
#
loop_
_entity_poly.entity_id
_entity_poly.type
_entity_poly.pdbx_seq_one_letter_code
_entity_poly.pdbx_strand_id
1 'polypeptide(L)'
;MRRIPDDRRTGHSLNTDRHTRHALLEAGSAQRIEALCVRARELDGVGDSRDSLLAWLDDLVAYCVAARGLATALAYEGDPVDGNSCASVVAQASEPLLRRAVQDGSVAAGVTATELVTLIVGIVMVTENHQDPAASAERLFALAVAGISPPR
;
A
#
# COMPACT_ATOMS: atom_id res chain seq x y z
N MET A 1 12.62 37.00 -46.10
CA MET A 1 13.46 36.15 -45.23
C MET A 1 13.06 36.40 -43.78
N ARG A 2 12.05 35.68 -43.25
CA ARG A 2 11.64 35.74 -41.83
C ARG A 2 11.96 34.39 -41.19
N ARG A 3 12.78 34.42 -40.13
CA ARG A 3 13.15 33.25 -39.33
C ARG A 3 11.93 32.78 -38.52
N ILE A 4 11.67 31.48 -38.58
CA ILE A 4 10.74 30.76 -37.70
C ILE A 4 11.47 30.53 -36.36
N PRO A 5 10.90 30.82 -35.18
CA PRO A 5 11.49 30.43 -33.91
C PRO A 5 11.25 28.94 -33.65
N ASP A 6 12.30 28.30 -33.17
CA ASP A 6 12.44 26.88 -32.87
C ASP A 6 11.82 26.55 -31.49
N ASP A 7 10.71 25.81 -31.48
CA ASP A 7 9.99 25.34 -30.28
C ASP A 7 10.50 23.97 -29.77
N ARG A 8 11.75 23.59 -30.09
CA ARG A 8 12.27 22.25 -29.69
C ARG A 8 13.00 22.22 -28.35
N ARG A 9 13.25 23.36 -27.69
CA ARG A 9 13.97 23.38 -26.40
C ARG A 9 13.08 23.19 -25.18
N THR A 10 11.78 23.48 -25.29
CA THR A 10 10.85 23.40 -24.15
C THR A 10 10.43 21.95 -23.84
N GLY A 11 10.36 21.09 -24.85
CA GLY A 11 9.92 19.68 -24.69
C GLY A 11 10.94 18.70 -24.12
N HIS A 12 12.25 18.99 -24.18
CA HIS A 12 13.29 18.11 -23.60
C HIS A 12 13.43 18.32 -22.09
N SER A 13 13.34 19.58 -21.62
CA SER A 13 13.49 19.93 -20.20
C SER A 13 12.31 19.46 -19.33
N LEU A 14 11.08 19.50 -19.87
CA LEU A 14 9.88 19.01 -19.18
C LEU A 14 9.85 17.48 -19.07
N ASN A 15 10.39 16.76 -20.06
CA ASN A 15 10.47 15.30 -20.01
C ASN A 15 11.56 14.81 -19.04
N THR A 16 12.71 15.48 -18.94
CA THR A 16 13.76 15.10 -17.98
C THR A 16 13.31 15.26 -16.53
N ASP A 17 12.64 16.36 -16.18
CA ASP A 17 12.10 16.58 -14.82
C ASP A 17 11.05 15.52 -14.44
N ARG A 18 10.15 15.18 -15.39
CA ARG A 18 9.15 14.12 -15.18
C ARG A 18 9.79 12.75 -14.91
N HIS A 19 10.79 12.37 -15.71
CA HIS A 19 11.47 11.09 -15.55
C HIS A 19 12.21 11.00 -14.20
N THR A 20 12.84 12.09 -13.75
CA THR A 20 13.54 12.13 -12.45
C THR A 20 12.56 12.06 -11.28
N ARG A 21 11.42 12.77 -11.33
CA ARG A 21 10.38 12.69 -10.29
C ARG A 21 9.76 11.29 -10.20
N HIS A 22 9.47 10.66 -11.35
CA HIS A 22 8.92 9.31 -11.39
C HIS A 22 9.89 8.29 -10.78
N ALA A 23 11.17 8.33 -11.16
CA ALA A 23 12.20 7.47 -10.60
C ALA A 23 12.40 7.66 -9.08
N LEU A 24 12.28 8.89 -8.57
CA LEU A 24 12.34 9.16 -7.12
C LEU A 24 11.15 8.57 -6.36
N LEU A 25 9.96 8.61 -6.96
CA LEU A 25 8.75 8.06 -6.34
C LEU A 25 8.71 6.52 -6.42
N GLU A 26 9.20 5.93 -7.51
CA GLU A 26 9.43 4.49 -7.65
C GLU A 26 10.49 4.01 -6.65
N ALA A 27 11.60 4.74 -6.49
CA ALA A 27 12.60 4.43 -5.46
C ALA A 27 12.01 4.55 -4.04
N GLY A 28 11.18 5.57 -3.80
CA GLY A 28 10.48 5.76 -2.54
C GLY A 28 9.43 4.68 -2.25
N SER A 29 8.72 4.18 -3.27
CA SER A 29 7.76 3.08 -3.10
C SER A 29 8.47 1.76 -2.81
N ALA A 30 9.57 1.47 -3.52
CA ALA A 30 10.41 0.31 -3.24
C ALA A 30 10.96 0.33 -1.81
N GLN A 31 11.46 1.47 -1.34
CA GLN A 31 11.92 1.62 0.05
C GLN A 31 10.80 1.43 1.08
N ARG A 32 9.59 1.89 0.80
CA ARG A 32 8.43 1.70 1.71
C ARG A 32 7.99 0.23 1.77
N ILE A 33 8.00 -0.48 0.64
CA ILE A 33 7.72 -1.92 0.61
C ILE A 33 8.79 -2.68 1.39
N GLU A 34 10.07 -2.34 1.20
CA GLU A 34 11.17 -2.93 1.96
C GLU A 34 11.02 -2.68 3.46
N ALA A 35 10.64 -1.47 3.86
CA ALA A 35 10.35 -1.13 5.26
C ALA A 35 9.20 -1.97 5.83
N LEU A 36 8.13 -2.22 5.07
CA LEU A 36 7.06 -3.14 5.48
C LEU A 36 7.56 -4.58 5.66
N CYS A 37 8.45 -5.05 4.78
CA CYS A 37 9.05 -6.38 4.90
C CYS A 37 10.00 -6.47 6.10
N VAL A 38 10.75 -5.42 6.41
CA VAL A 38 11.56 -5.34 7.64
C VAL A 38 10.66 -5.38 8.86
N ARG A 39 9.61 -4.54 8.89
CA ARG A 39 8.67 -4.48 10.00
C ARG A 39 7.97 -5.81 10.26
N ALA A 40 7.63 -6.56 9.22
CA ALA A 40 7.08 -7.91 9.37
C ALA A 40 8.02 -8.83 10.16
N ARG A 41 9.32 -8.77 9.84
CA ARG A 41 10.35 -9.56 10.54
C ARG A 41 10.60 -9.11 11.97
N GLU A 42 10.48 -7.81 12.24
CA GLU A 42 10.63 -7.26 13.59
C GLU A 42 9.47 -7.66 14.53
N LEU A 43 8.27 -7.81 13.97
CA LEU A 43 7.07 -8.23 14.70
C LEU A 43 6.96 -9.75 14.84
N ASP A 44 7.70 -10.52 14.03
CA ASP A 44 7.68 -11.97 14.11
C ASP A 44 8.33 -12.45 15.43
N GLY A 45 7.65 -13.36 16.12
CA GLY A 45 8.07 -13.87 17.43
C GLY A 45 7.97 -12.90 18.62
N VAL A 46 7.50 -11.66 18.43
CA VAL A 46 7.32 -10.67 19.51
C VAL A 46 5.85 -10.63 19.98
N GLY A 47 5.61 -10.40 21.27
CA GLY A 47 4.29 -10.05 21.81
C GLY A 47 3.17 -11.06 21.53
N ASP A 48 1.93 -10.58 21.55
CA ASP A 48 0.74 -11.35 21.12
C ASP A 48 0.73 -11.47 19.59
N SER A 49 0.38 -12.66 19.08
CA SER A 49 0.41 -12.96 17.65
C SER A 49 -0.61 -12.16 16.84
N ARG A 50 -1.79 -11.94 17.40
CA ARG A 50 -2.86 -11.19 16.74
C ARG A 50 -2.52 -9.72 16.71
N ASP A 51 -2.06 -9.17 17.84
CA ASP A 51 -1.67 -7.76 17.91
C ASP A 51 -0.52 -7.45 16.96
N SER A 52 0.46 -8.35 16.85
CA SER A 52 1.58 -8.21 15.91
C SER A 52 1.12 -8.22 14.44
N LEU A 53 0.19 -9.12 14.08
CA LEU A 53 -0.40 -9.13 12.74
C LEU A 53 -1.21 -7.86 12.47
N LEU A 54 -2.04 -7.42 13.41
CA LEU A 54 -2.89 -6.24 13.25
C LEU A 54 -2.05 -4.96 13.13
N ALA A 55 -1.02 -4.80 13.96
CA ALA A 55 -0.10 -3.67 13.88
C ALA A 55 0.59 -3.59 12.51
N TRP A 56 0.98 -4.74 11.95
CA TRP A 56 1.56 -4.79 10.61
C TRP A 56 0.54 -4.45 9.51
N LEU A 57 -0.71 -4.91 9.65
CA LEU A 57 -1.78 -4.61 8.68
C LEU A 57 -2.19 -3.12 8.74
N ASP A 58 -2.15 -2.48 9.91
CA ASP A 58 -2.35 -1.04 10.04
C ASP A 58 -1.25 -0.25 9.31
N ASP A 59 0.01 -0.66 9.45
CA ASP A 59 1.13 -0.08 8.68
C ASP A 59 0.92 -0.26 7.16
N LEU A 60 0.35 -1.40 6.73
CA LEU A 60 0.00 -1.65 5.33
C LEU A 60 -1.14 -0.74 4.85
N VAL A 61 -2.18 -0.50 5.66
CA VAL A 61 -3.25 0.46 5.34
C VAL A 61 -2.65 1.85 5.12
N ALA A 62 -1.80 2.32 6.04
CA ALA A 62 -1.14 3.62 5.94
C ALA A 62 -0.28 3.72 4.67
N TYR A 63 0.48 2.66 4.34
CA TYR A 63 1.23 2.58 3.09
C TYR A 63 0.34 2.69 1.86
N CYS A 64 -0.76 1.93 1.79
CA CYS A 64 -1.66 1.93 0.64
C CYS A 64 -2.32 3.30 0.42
N VAL A 65 -2.73 3.98 1.50
CA VAL A 65 -3.28 5.34 1.44
C VAL A 65 -2.23 6.32 0.91
N ALA A 66 -1.00 6.28 1.44
CA ALA A 66 0.08 7.14 0.98
C ALA A 66 0.48 6.87 -0.49
N ALA A 67 0.59 5.60 -0.87
CA ALA A 67 0.91 5.19 -2.24
C ALA A 67 -0.18 5.63 -3.23
N ARG A 68 -1.46 5.57 -2.85
CA ARG A 68 -2.57 6.08 -3.66
C ARG A 68 -2.52 7.60 -3.81
N GLY A 69 -2.29 8.35 -2.73
CA GLY A 69 -2.12 9.80 -2.80
C GLY A 69 -1.00 10.22 -3.76
N LEU A 70 0.10 9.47 -3.76
CA LEU A 70 1.21 9.66 -4.71
C LEU A 70 0.82 9.28 -6.14
N ALA A 71 0.12 8.16 -6.35
CA ALA A 71 -0.36 7.75 -7.66
C ALA A 71 -1.36 8.75 -8.25
N THR A 72 -2.26 9.33 -7.45
CA THR A 72 -3.20 10.37 -7.89
C THR A 72 -2.47 11.66 -8.26
N ALA A 73 -1.46 12.07 -7.49
CA ALA A 73 -0.61 13.21 -7.84
C ALA A 73 0.13 12.99 -9.17
N LEU A 74 0.50 11.74 -9.47
CA LEU A 74 1.16 11.34 -10.71
C LEU A 74 0.21 11.12 -11.90
N ALA A 75 -1.00 10.61 -11.67
CA ALA A 75 -1.99 10.34 -12.72
C ALA A 75 -2.48 11.63 -13.40
N TYR A 76 -2.35 12.77 -12.72
CA TYR A 76 -2.52 14.09 -13.33
C TYR A 76 -1.45 14.40 -14.40
N GLU A 77 -0.36 13.61 -14.46
CA GLU A 77 0.83 13.79 -15.30
C GLU A 77 1.14 12.58 -16.24
N GLY A 78 0.43 11.43 -16.12
CA GLY A 78 0.57 10.23 -16.98
C GLY A 78 0.52 8.88 -16.24
N ASP A 79 0.20 7.79 -16.96
CA ASP A 79 -0.28 6.48 -16.45
C ASP A 79 0.72 5.69 -15.55
N PRO A 80 0.29 4.95 -14.50
CA PRO A 80 1.17 4.28 -13.54
C PRO A 80 1.56 2.82 -13.89
N VAL A 81 2.73 2.42 -13.39
CA VAL A 81 3.45 1.16 -13.63
C VAL A 81 3.05 0.03 -12.64
N ASP A 82 2.82 -1.17 -13.21
CA ASP A 82 2.79 -2.54 -12.64
C ASP A 82 2.47 -2.75 -11.15
N GLY A 83 1.18 -2.81 -10.80
CA GLY A 83 0.70 -3.10 -9.43
C GLY A 83 0.79 -4.57 -8.96
N ASN A 84 1.07 -5.53 -9.86
CA ASN A 84 0.91 -6.96 -9.56
C ASN A 84 2.09 -7.59 -8.79
N SER A 85 3.28 -6.98 -8.84
CA SER A 85 4.49 -7.48 -8.16
C SER A 85 4.57 -7.01 -6.70
N CYS A 86 4.12 -5.79 -6.41
CA CYS A 86 4.11 -5.24 -5.05
C CYS A 86 3.21 -6.04 -4.10
N ALA A 87 1.99 -6.38 -4.55
CA ALA A 87 1.02 -7.07 -3.72
C ALA A 87 1.48 -8.48 -3.30
N SER A 88 2.19 -9.19 -4.19
CA SER A 88 2.71 -10.54 -3.88
C SER A 88 3.86 -10.50 -2.88
N VAL A 89 4.78 -9.54 -3.00
CA VAL A 89 5.87 -9.32 -2.04
C VAL A 89 5.31 -8.97 -0.65
N VAL A 90 4.34 -8.08 -0.60
CA VAL A 90 3.66 -7.70 0.65
C VAL A 90 2.92 -8.88 1.28
N ALA A 91 2.21 -9.69 0.48
CA ALA A 91 1.55 -10.89 0.98
C ALA A 91 2.54 -11.93 1.52
N GLN A 92 3.68 -12.14 0.85
CA GLN A 92 4.72 -13.05 1.35
C GLN A 92 5.33 -12.56 2.67
N ALA A 93 5.47 -11.26 2.84
CA ALA A 93 6.01 -10.67 4.07
C ALA A 93 5.10 -10.88 5.28
N SER A 94 3.77 -10.90 5.11
CA SER A 94 2.83 -11.11 6.21
C SER A 94 2.61 -12.58 6.58
N GLU A 95 2.99 -13.51 5.70
CA GLU A 95 2.75 -14.94 5.86
C GLU A 95 3.26 -15.51 7.21
N PRO A 96 4.46 -15.15 7.72
CA PRO A 96 4.91 -15.62 9.04
C PRO A 96 4.01 -15.13 10.20
N LEU A 97 3.61 -13.85 10.17
CA LEU A 97 2.74 -13.25 11.17
C LEU A 97 1.36 -13.92 11.17
N LEU A 98 0.78 -14.10 9.98
CA LEU A 98 -0.51 -14.76 9.82
C LEU A 98 -0.45 -16.22 10.28
N ARG A 99 0.57 -16.96 9.88
CA ARG A 99 0.74 -18.37 10.26
C ARG A 99 0.81 -18.52 11.78
N ARG A 100 1.55 -17.65 12.46
CA ARG A 100 1.63 -17.64 13.92
C ARG A 100 0.27 -17.34 14.55
N ALA A 101 -0.43 -16.30 14.07
CA ALA A 101 -1.75 -15.93 14.57
C ALA A 101 -2.79 -17.05 14.39
N VAL A 102 -2.70 -17.81 13.30
CA VAL A 102 -3.52 -19.01 13.04
C VAL A 102 -3.14 -20.17 13.98
N GLN A 103 -1.84 -20.42 14.18
CA GLN A 103 -1.35 -21.46 15.09
C GLN A 103 -1.80 -21.21 16.54
N ASP A 104 -1.81 -19.94 16.96
CA ASP A 104 -2.25 -19.51 18.29
C ASP A 104 -3.79 -19.45 18.42
N GLY A 105 -4.53 -19.77 17.34
CA GLY A 105 -6.00 -19.78 17.33
C GLY A 105 -6.65 -18.40 17.37
N SER A 106 -5.85 -17.34 17.25
CA SER A 106 -6.29 -15.94 17.32
C SER A 106 -6.86 -15.40 16.01
N VAL A 107 -6.59 -16.11 14.90
CA VAL A 107 -7.12 -15.89 13.55
C VAL A 107 -7.66 -17.22 12.99
N ALA A 108 -8.74 -17.17 12.21
CA ALA A 108 -9.33 -18.36 11.61
C ALA A 108 -8.39 -19.01 10.58
N ALA A 109 -8.27 -20.34 10.62
CA ALA A 109 -7.35 -21.12 9.78
C ALA A 109 -7.60 -21.05 8.27
N GLY A 110 -8.74 -20.52 7.83
CA GLY A 110 -9.07 -20.33 6.42
C GLY A 110 -8.61 -18.99 5.83
N VAL A 111 -8.11 -18.07 6.66
CA VAL A 111 -7.69 -16.73 6.20
C VAL A 111 -6.33 -16.82 5.51
N THR A 112 -6.21 -16.20 4.34
CA THR A 112 -4.94 -16.12 3.59
C THR A 112 -4.35 -14.72 3.58
N ALA A 113 -3.01 -14.62 3.45
CA ALA A 113 -2.32 -13.33 3.32
C ALA A 113 -2.81 -12.54 2.10
N THR A 114 -3.06 -13.22 0.99
CA THR A 114 -3.58 -12.62 -0.24
C THR A 114 -4.96 -12.00 -0.03
N GLU A 115 -5.87 -12.65 0.70
CA GLU A 115 -7.20 -12.10 1.00
C GLU A 115 -7.09 -10.85 1.89
N LEU A 116 -6.22 -10.86 2.89
CA LEU A 116 -5.99 -9.70 3.76
C LEU A 116 -5.44 -8.50 2.98
N VAL A 117 -4.43 -8.72 2.13
CA VAL A 117 -3.89 -7.67 1.26
C VAL A 117 -4.95 -7.17 0.28
N THR A 118 -5.72 -8.06 -0.33
CA THR A 118 -6.80 -7.70 -1.28
C THR A 118 -7.89 -6.87 -0.60
N LEU A 119 -8.28 -7.25 0.63
CA LEU A 119 -9.24 -6.52 1.44
C LEU A 119 -8.76 -5.08 1.70
N ILE A 120 -7.51 -4.91 2.14
CA ILE A 120 -6.93 -3.58 2.42
C ILE A 120 -6.87 -2.74 1.15
N VAL A 121 -6.39 -3.30 0.04
CA VAL A 121 -6.37 -2.60 -1.25
C VAL A 121 -7.79 -2.17 -1.65
N GLY A 122 -8.78 -3.04 -1.51
CA GLY A 122 -10.19 -2.73 -1.79
C GLY A 122 -10.73 -1.59 -0.91
N ILE A 123 -10.43 -1.60 0.39
CA ILE A 123 -10.81 -0.55 1.34
C ILE A 123 -10.19 0.80 0.93
N VAL A 124 -8.90 0.81 0.59
CA VAL A 124 -8.23 2.04 0.17
C VAL A 124 -8.78 2.56 -1.15
N MET A 125 -9.13 1.68 -2.08
CA MET A 125 -9.77 2.10 -3.34
C MET A 125 -11.14 2.72 -3.11
N VAL A 126 -12.00 2.12 -2.29
CA VAL A 126 -13.36 2.64 -2.09
C VAL A 126 -13.37 3.96 -1.31
N THR A 127 -12.38 4.18 -0.45
CA THR A 127 -12.27 5.38 0.39
C THR A 127 -11.52 6.53 -0.27
N GLU A 128 -10.99 6.35 -1.47
CA GLU A 128 -10.06 7.31 -2.09
C GLU A 128 -10.66 8.71 -2.32
N ASN A 129 -11.98 8.79 -2.50
CA ASN A 129 -12.72 10.04 -2.74
C ASN A 129 -13.43 10.58 -1.49
N HIS A 130 -13.20 9.98 -0.32
CA HIS A 130 -13.76 10.50 0.93
C HIS A 130 -13.05 11.80 1.35
N GLN A 131 -13.72 12.59 2.20
CA GLN A 131 -13.13 13.83 2.75
C GLN A 131 -11.84 13.56 3.52
N ASP A 132 -11.78 12.42 4.22
CA ASP A 132 -10.58 11.90 4.89
C ASP A 132 -10.39 10.42 4.51
N PRO A 133 -9.61 10.14 3.45
CA PRO A 133 -9.37 8.76 3.00
C PRO A 133 -8.66 7.91 4.04
N ALA A 134 -7.72 8.48 4.80
CA ALA A 134 -6.95 7.75 5.80
C ALA A 134 -7.86 7.29 6.96
N ALA A 135 -8.58 8.23 7.58
CA ALA A 135 -9.48 7.89 8.68
C ALA A 135 -10.62 6.96 8.24
N SER A 136 -11.08 7.10 6.99
CA SER A 136 -12.10 6.19 6.43
C SER A 136 -11.57 4.77 6.23
N ALA A 137 -10.36 4.62 5.69
CA ALA A 137 -9.73 3.33 5.47
C ALA A 137 -9.44 2.62 6.79
N GLU A 138 -8.86 3.32 7.77
CA GLU A 138 -8.63 2.81 9.13
C GLU A 138 -9.93 2.33 9.77
N ARG A 139 -11.00 3.13 9.69
CA ARG A 139 -12.31 2.77 10.25
C ARG A 139 -12.90 1.52 9.59
N LEU A 140 -12.84 1.40 8.27
CA LEU A 140 -13.35 0.22 7.56
C LEU A 140 -12.51 -1.03 7.84
N PHE A 141 -11.20 -0.88 7.94
CA PHE A 141 -10.31 -1.98 8.30
C PHE A 141 -10.60 -2.46 9.73
N ALA A 142 -10.72 -1.54 10.69
CA ALA A 142 -11.09 -1.87 12.06
C ALA A 142 -12.45 -2.58 12.14
N LEU A 143 -13.44 -2.16 11.34
CA LEU A 143 -14.74 -2.83 11.24
C LEU A 143 -14.61 -4.26 10.68
N ALA A 144 -13.77 -4.47 9.66
CA ALA A 144 -13.53 -5.79 9.10
C ALA A 144 -12.86 -6.74 10.10
N VAL A 145 -11.90 -6.23 10.88
CA VAL A 145 -11.21 -6.97 11.94
C VAL A 145 -12.13 -7.31 13.10
N ALA A 146 -12.99 -6.36 13.50
CA ALA A 146 -13.96 -6.57 14.58
C ALA A 146 -15.07 -7.56 14.17
N GLY A 147 -15.43 -7.59 12.89
CA GLY A 147 -16.59 -8.30 12.38
C GLY A 147 -17.90 -7.59 12.74
N ILE A 148 -18.97 -7.88 11.97
CA ILE A 148 -20.30 -7.25 12.15
C ILE A 148 -21.31 -8.15 12.87
N SER A 149 -20.94 -9.40 13.13
CA SER A 149 -21.81 -10.34 13.85
C SER A 149 -21.65 -10.12 15.35
N PRO A 150 -22.73 -10.22 16.14
CA PRO A 150 -22.61 -10.19 17.59
C PRO A 150 -21.67 -11.32 18.07
N PRO A 151 -20.90 -11.10 19.15
CA PRO A 151 -20.09 -12.15 19.76
C PRO A 151 -21.00 -13.34 20.12
N ARG A 152 -20.63 -14.53 19.65
CA ARG A 152 -21.35 -15.77 19.93
C ARG A 152 -21.00 -16.31 21.31
#